data_AF-A0A3N5ED73-F1
#
_entry.id   AF-A0A3N5ED73-F1
#
_cell.length_a   1.000
_cell.length_b   1.000
_cell.length_c   1.000
_cell.angle_alpha   90.00
_cell.angle_beta   90.00
_cell.angle_gamma   90.00
#
_symmetry.space_group_name_H-M   'P 1'
#
loop_
_entity.id
_entity.type
_entity.pdbx_description
1 polymer ?
#
loop_
_entity_poly.entity_id
_entity_poly.type
_entity_poly.pdbx_seq_one_letter_code
_entity_poly.pdbx_strand_id
1 'polypeptide(L)' 'MLAVGETAPDFPVTLSSGQRIALADYRGKNPVVLFFYPADFTQGCTQQACAFRDSYAALKET' A
#
# COMPACT_ATOMS: atom_id res chain seq x y z
N MET A 1 5.16 15.87 -8.85
CA MET A 1 4.51 14.67 -9.41
C MET A 1 5.59 13.61 -9.50
N LEU A 2 5.33 12.38 -9.03
CA LEU A 2 6.31 11.29 -9.07
C LEU A 2 6.23 10.60 -10.43
N ALA A 3 7.35 10.43 -11.12
CA ALA A 3 7.39 9.73 -12.40
C ALA A 3 7.65 8.22 -12.23
N VAL A 4 7.23 7.43 -13.22
CA VAL A 4 7.50 5.99 -13.24
C VAL A 4 9.01 5.75 -13.33
N GLY A 5 9.53 4.83 -12.51
CA GLY A 5 10.96 4.54 -12.41
C GLY A 5 11.71 5.38 -11.40
N GLU A 6 11.12 6.46 -10.89
CA GLU A 6 11.70 7.21 -9.77
C GLU A 6 11.58 6.43 -8.46
N THR A 7 12.52 6.68 -7.55
CA THR A 7 12.44 6.13 -6.21
C THR A 7 11.21 6.71 -5.51
N ALA A 8 10.32 5.84 -5.02
CA ALA A 8 9.16 6.26 -4.25
C ALA A 8 9.59 7.11 -3.03
N PRO A 9 8.96 8.27 -2.79
CA PRO A 9 9.26 9.12 -1.64
C PRO A 9 9.08 8.34 -0.34
N ASP A 10 9.89 8.65 0.67
CA ASP A 10 9.67 7.99 1.97
C ASP A 10 8.39 8.52 2.63
N PHE A 11 7.67 7.63 3.30
CA PHE A 11 6.35 7.92 3.85
C PHE A 11 6.20 7.31 5.25
N PRO A 12 6.70 7.99 6.30
CA PRO A 12 6.55 7.53 7.66
C PRO A 12 5.13 7.80 8.16
N VAL A 13 4.40 6.75 8.54
CA VAL A 13 3.03 6.85 9.06
C VAL A 13 2.84 6.00 10.31
N THR A 14 1.88 6.42 11.12
CA THR A 14 1.36 5.62 12.23
C THR A 14 0.07 4.93 11.76
N LEU A 15 0.06 3.60 11.82
CA LEU A 15 -1.10 2.79 11.49
C LEU A 15 -2.17 2.92 12.58
N SER A 16 -3.39 2.47 12.28
CA SER A 16 -4.47 2.36 13.26
C SER A 16 -4.14 1.44 14.44
N SER A 17 -3.19 0.50 14.27
CA SER A 17 -2.64 -0.33 15.34
C SER A 17 -1.69 0.40 16.28
N GLY A 18 -1.29 1.65 15.97
CA GLY A 18 -0.26 2.41 16.68
C GLY A 18 1.16 2.12 16.23
N GLN A 19 1.37 1.13 15.36
CA GLN A 19 2.69 0.84 14.79
C GLN A 19 3.13 1.95 13.83
N ARG A 20 4.38 2.38 13.94
CA ARG A 20 5.01 3.27 12.95
C ARG A 20 5.67 2.45 11.85
N ILE A 21 5.41 2.79 10.59
CA ILE A 21 6.04 2.19 9.41
C ILE A 21 6.55 3.27 8.46
N ALA A 22 7.55 2.96 7.64
CA ALA A 22 8.01 3.78 6.53
C ALA A 22 8.25 2.93 5.27
N LEU A 23 8.15 3.51 4.07
CA LEU A 23 8.44 2.78 2.82
C LEU A 23 9.90 2.32 2.75
N ALA A 24 10.81 3.08 3.36
CA ALA A 24 12.21 2.69 3.48
C ALA A 24 12.41 1.32 4.17
N ASP A 25 11.51 0.92 5.07
CA ASP A 25 11.63 -0.34 5.84
C ASP A 25 11.50 -1.59 4.96
N TYR A 26 10.89 -1.46 3.78
CA TYR A 26 10.60 -2.55 2.85
C TYR A 26 11.52 -2.60 1.62
N ARG A 27 12.30 -1.53 1.38
CA ARG A 27 13.20 -1.46 0.21
C ARG A 27 14.19 -2.62 0.20
N GLY A 28 14.28 -3.30 -0.94
CA GLY A 28 15.18 -4.45 -1.14
C GLY A 28 14.77 -5.74 -0.41
N LYS A 29 13.63 -5.75 0.30
CA LYS A 29 13.13 -6.94 1.02
C LYS A 29 12.00 -7.63 0.28
N ASN A 30 10.96 -6.87 -0.08
CA ASN A 30 9.79 -7.37 -0.79
C ASN A 30 9.23 -6.28 -1.71
N PRO A 31 8.55 -6.64 -2.81
CA PRO A 31 7.72 -5.70 -3.54
C PRO A 31 6.63 -5.11 -2.64
N VAL A 32 6.27 -3.85 -2.89
CA VAL A 32 5.24 -3.14 -2.12
C VAL A 32 4.18 -2.62 -3.07
N VAL A 33 2.93 -2.97 -2.80
CA VAL A 33 1.76 -2.37 -3.43
C VAL A 33 1.19 -1.32 -2.45
N LEU A 34 1.29 -0.05 -2.81
CA LEU A 34 0.73 1.07 -2.05
C LEU A 34 -0.47 1.63 -2.82
N PHE A 35 -1.65 1.64 -2.18
CA PHE A 35 -2.87 2.21 -2.76
C PHE A 35 -3.40 3.32 -1.86
N PHE A 36 -3.87 4.41 -2.49
CA PHE A 36 -4.55 5.51 -1.81
C PHE A 36 -6.04 5.44 -2.15
N TYR A 37 -6.89 5.74 -1.18
CA TYR A 37 -8.34 5.79 -1.38
C TYR A 37 -8.90 7.04 -0.68
N PRO A 38 -9.98 7.65 -1.20
CA PRO A 38 -10.46 8.96 -0.75
C PRO A 38 -11.09 8.96 0.65
N ALA A 39 -11.86 7.93 1.01
CA ALA A 39 -12.58 7.88 2.28
C ALA A 39 -13.03 6.47 2.66
N ASP A 40 -13.10 6.22 3.97
CA ASP A 40 -13.67 5.00 4.54
C ASP A 40 -15.18 4.87 4.27
N PHE A 41 -15.68 3.64 4.32
CA PHE A 41 -17.11 3.29 4.22
C PHE A 41 -17.81 3.75 2.92
N THR A 42 -17.05 3.97 1.85
CA THR A 42 -17.60 4.25 0.52
C THR A 42 -17.59 2.98 -0.33
N GLN A 43 -18.67 2.74 -1.08
CA GLN A 43 -18.89 1.49 -1.82
C GLN A 43 -17.74 1.14 -2.78
N GLY A 44 -17.19 2.14 -3.48
CA GLY A 44 -16.07 1.92 -4.41
C GLY A 44 -14.79 1.53 -3.69
N CYS A 45 -14.42 2.26 -2.63
CA CYS A 45 -13.18 2.00 -1.88
C CYS A 45 -13.22 0.65 -1.17
N THR A 46 -14.38 0.28 -0.61
CA THR A 46 -14.56 -1.04 0.01
C THR A 46 -14.36 -2.16 -1.00
N GLN A 47 -14.92 -2.04 -2.22
CA GLN A 47 -14.70 -3.05 -3.26
C GLN A 47 -13.23 -3.16 -3.67
N GLN A 48 -12.55 -2.03 -3.85
CA GLN A 48 -11.12 -2.02 -4.21
C GLN A 48 -10.25 -2.65 -3.12
N ALA A 49 -10.47 -2.30 -1.85
CA ALA A 49 -9.72 -2.88 -0.74
C ALA A 49 -9.98 -4.41 -0.61
N CYS A 50 -11.23 -4.85 -0.78
CA CYS A 50 -11.56 -6.28 -0.84
C CYS A 50 -10.86 -7.00 -1.99
N ALA A 51 -10.79 -6.39 -3.19
CA ALA A 51 -10.12 -6.99 -4.33
C ALA A 51 -8.61 -7.20 -4.08
N PHE A 52 -7.93 -6.25 -3.42
CA PHE A 52 -6.53 -6.43 -3.00
C PHE A 52 -6.38 -7.58 -1.98
N ARG A 53 -7.27 -7.66 -0.98
CA ARG A 53 -7.27 -8.74 0.00
C ARG A 53 -7.44 -10.10 -0.68
N ASP A 54 -8.42 -10.22 -1.56
CA ASP A 54 -8.77 -11.49 -2.21
C ASP A 54 -7.70 -11.92 -3.22
N SER A 55 -6.96 -10.97 -3.78
CA SER A 55 -5.84 -11.22 -4.72
C SER A 55 -4.47 -11.38 -4.04
N TYR A 56 -4.41 -11.33 -2.70
CA TYR A 56 -3.13 -11.25 -1.97
C TYR A 56 -2.18 -12.42 -2.28
N ALA A 57 -2.70 -13.64 -2.45
CA ALA A 57 -1.89 -14.80 -2.78
C ALA A 57 -1.13 -14.60 -4.11
N ALA A 58 -1.82 -14.13 -5.15
CA ALA A 58 -1.22 -13.86 -6.46
C ALA A 58 -0.21 -12.71 -6.39
N LEU A 59 -0.50 -11.65 -5.62
CA LEU A 59 0.40 -10.51 -5.46
C LEU A 59 1.68 -10.87 -4.70
N LYS A 60 1.63 -11.87 -3.80
CA LYS A 60 2.79 -12.34 -3.04
C LYS A 60 3.78 -13.14 -3.89
N GLU A 61 3.34 -13.70 -5.01
CA GLU A 61 4.17 -14.48 -5.94
C GLU A 61 4.88 -13.61 -6.99
N THR A 62 4.66 -12.29 -6.95
CA THR A 62 5.32 -11.29 -7.82
C THR A 62 6.62 -10.80 -7.20
#